data_AF-A0A2M8WLV3-F1
#
_entry.id   AF-A0A2M8WLV3-F1
#
_cell.length_a   1.000
_cell.length_b   1.000
_cell.length_c   1.000
_cell.angle_alpha   90.00
_cell.angle_beta   90.00
_cell.angle_gamma   90.00
#
_symmetry.space_group_name_H-M   'P 1'
#
loop_
_entity.id
_entity.type
_entity.pdbx_description
1 polymer ?
#
loop_
_entity_poly.entity_id
_entity_poly.type
_entity_poly.pdbx_seq_one_letter_code
_entity_poly.pdbx_strand_id
1 'polypeptide(L)'
;MVFRSLKILVQVFGVLTIGLTLYAEVTQDVDLRWTALSLLAVVIAAAYALGMFQSTAQAAQSNQPSTRRPQQPSKPAAPPPEVQTRPKPRIDPLDDPAEIKDDELYIVFSRLAGFKTGEAFRANVDKIVAANGLAPLQPDDVDRLAAEIDRRDLRGKTFVRTPGVAIVRMQRFDLDVEVGGTSWLGGLPTLGDTPWPRDDLGRAMHHMAQIDLGTVPDPLLPKGMPTTGAMAFFMTTASNGPRQGKVIYLPQIGNTATEPPKDLVPIYDGPEWGYYVKGHARENAPDTFPRWPVEFVLLPLTEQNRDDDAQELMAELLPFQATEDLSPKNYHKKVPEFARAYFWDTAHRFTMSIRLARDDIIKTVAQMDKRVKQHGDVYQPALDILLHQQDAFSAFVDEVSIWAVSHEPWDRMTPADIAELERHFAQVRDIGGQTAPFKPFYQFTQGEMLTLQEAATATLVAAANESPDVYATLPMKVREDIDTKYRIASKGRWHQMFGLGSEIQTAVSDHTHHHLLLQLHSDQLAHWVWGDKGVVQFWITEDDLLAQNWDAVDMTVEGYSHEHE
;
A
#
# COMPACT_ATOMS: atom_id res chain seq x y z
N MET A 1 -10.49 -44.11 -23.28
CA MET A 1 -9.60 -45.01 -22.51
C MET A 1 -8.40 -44.24 -21.95
N VAL A 2 -7.61 -43.55 -22.80
CA VAL A 2 -6.44 -42.75 -22.42
C VAL A 2 -6.71 -41.73 -21.30
N PHE A 3 -7.80 -40.97 -21.40
CA PHE A 3 -8.15 -39.94 -20.40
C PHE A 3 -8.44 -40.51 -19.01
N ARG A 4 -9.00 -41.73 -18.94
CA ARG A 4 -9.28 -42.43 -17.67
C ARG A 4 -7.99 -42.95 -17.03
N SER A 5 -7.05 -43.42 -17.86
CA SER A 5 -5.70 -43.83 -17.41
C SER A 5 -4.88 -42.66 -16.87
N LEU A 6 -4.98 -41.46 -17.49
CA LEU A 6 -4.31 -40.26 -16.99
C LEU A 6 -4.81 -39.83 -15.61
N LYS A 7 -6.13 -39.86 -15.37
CA LYS A 7 -6.71 -39.54 -14.06
C LYS A 7 -6.23 -40.49 -12.96
N ILE A 8 -6.12 -41.79 -13.26
CA ILE A 8 -5.60 -42.78 -12.30
C ILE A 8 -4.12 -42.50 -11.99
N LEU A 9 -3.31 -42.17 -12.99
CA LEU A 9 -1.91 -41.80 -12.80
C LEU A 9 -1.76 -40.58 -11.86
N VAL A 10 -2.55 -39.53 -12.09
CA VAL A 10 -2.55 -38.33 -11.25
C VAL A 10 -2.96 -38.65 -9.81
N GLN A 11 -3.93 -39.53 -9.59
CA GLN A 11 -4.31 -39.98 -8.24
C GLN A 11 -3.19 -40.76 -7.54
N VAL A 12 -2.51 -41.67 -8.25
CA VAL A 12 -1.39 -42.44 -7.69
C VAL A 12 -0.24 -41.52 -7.29
N PHE A 13 0.11 -40.56 -8.16
CA PHE A 13 1.16 -39.58 -7.85
C PHE A 13 0.77 -38.63 -6.72
N GLY A 14 -0.51 -38.28 -6.58
CA GLY A 14 -1.03 -37.50 -5.45
C GLY A 14 -0.84 -38.21 -4.11
N VAL A 15 -1.16 -39.50 -4.03
CA VAL A 15 -0.97 -40.28 -2.80
C VAL A 15 0.52 -40.40 -2.43
N LEU A 16 1.39 -40.62 -3.42
CA LEU A 16 2.85 -40.71 -3.20
C LEU A 16 3.45 -39.38 -2.72
N THR A 17 3.01 -38.25 -3.28
CA THR A 17 3.50 -36.91 -2.88
C THR A 17 3.02 -36.52 -1.48
N ILE A 18 1.79 -36.87 -1.09
CA ILE A 18 1.31 -36.71 0.29
C ILE A 18 2.15 -37.56 1.26
N GLY A 19 2.43 -38.82 0.91
CA GLY A 19 3.29 -39.69 1.70
C GLY A 19 4.72 -39.14 1.87
N LEU A 20 5.29 -38.57 0.81
CA LEU A 20 6.60 -37.92 0.84
C LEU A 20 6.61 -36.67 1.72
N THR A 21 5.53 -35.88 1.70
CA THR A 21 5.38 -34.69 2.54
C THR A 21 5.30 -35.06 4.03
N LEU A 22 4.51 -36.11 4.36
CA LEU A 22 4.43 -36.62 5.73
C LEU A 22 5.77 -37.19 6.22
N TYR A 23 6.49 -37.91 5.35
CA TYR A 23 7.82 -38.42 5.68
C TYR A 23 8.81 -37.28 5.94
N ALA A 24 8.83 -36.25 5.09
CA ALA A 24 9.69 -35.08 5.27
C ALA A 24 9.42 -34.34 6.59
N GLU A 25 8.15 -34.26 7.00
CA GLU A 25 7.76 -33.66 8.29
C GLU A 25 8.26 -34.49 9.48
N VAL A 26 8.16 -35.83 9.40
CA VAL A 26 8.64 -36.73 10.45
C VAL A 26 10.17 -36.69 10.58
N THR A 27 10.90 -36.55 9.47
CA THR A 27 12.37 -36.51 9.47
C THR A 27 12.94 -35.10 9.65
N GLN A 28 12.10 -34.07 9.69
CA GLN A 28 12.50 -32.65 9.68
C GLN A 28 13.49 -32.30 8.55
N ASP A 29 13.30 -32.91 7.38
CA ASP A 29 14.14 -32.66 6.20
C ASP A 29 13.53 -31.52 5.36
N VAL A 30 14.16 -30.34 5.45
CA VAL A 30 13.68 -29.11 4.83
C VAL A 30 13.73 -29.19 3.30
N ASP A 31 14.77 -29.80 2.73
CA ASP A 31 14.94 -29.90 1.27
C ASP A 31 13.96 -30.90 0.67
N LEU A 32 13.71 -32.01 1.38
CA LEU A 32 12.71 -33.00 0.97
C LEU A 32 11.29 -32.41 1.06
N ARG A 33 11.01 -31.55 2.04
CA ARG A 33 9.73 -30.84 2.18
C ARG A 33 9.47 -29.92 0.99
N TRP A 34 10.46 -29.11 0.58
CA TRP A 34 10.32 -28.24 -0.60
C TRP A 34 10.13 -29.04 -1.89
N THR A 35 10.85 -30.16 -2.02
CA THR A 35 10.70 -31.06 -3.17
C THR A 35 9.31 -31.70 -3.21
N ALA A 36 8.79 -32.15 -2.07
CA ALA A 36 7.46 -32.75 -1.97
C ALA A 36 6.34 -31.74 -2.29
N LEU A 37 6.46 -30.51 -1.79
CA LEU A 37 5.52 -29.42 -2.08
C LEU A 37 5.52 -29.05 -3.58
N SER A 38 6.69 -28.99 -4.21
CA SER A 38 6.82 -28.71 -5.65
C SER A 38 6.14 -29.80 -6.49
N LEU A 39 6.34 -31.07 -6.14
CA LEU A 39 5.69 -32.19 -6.83
C LEU A 39 4.17 -32.19 -6.60
N LEU A 40 3.71 -31.86 -5.39
CA LEU A 40 2.28 -31.76 -5.08
C LEU A 40 1.61 -30.66 -5.91
N ALA A 41 2.25 -29.50 -6.09
CA ALA A 41 1.74 -28.42 -6.93
C ALA A 41 1.56 -28.87 -8.40
N VAL A 42 2.53 -29.59 -8.95
CA VAL A 42 2.44 -30.17 -10.31
C VAL A 42 1.28 -31.16 -10.43
N VAL A 43 1.07 -32.01 -9.42
CA VAL A 43 -0.04 -32.98 -9.39
C VAL A 43 -1.41 -32.25 -9.33
N ILE A 44 -1.53 -31.19 -8.54
CA ILE A 44 -2.77 -30.40 -8.43
C ILE A 44 -3.07 -29.69 -9.76
N ALA A 45 -2.06 -29.08 -10.40
CA ALA A 45 -2.22 -28.45 -11.71
C ALA A 45 -2.66 -29.46 -12.78
N ALA A 46 -2.08 -30.67 -12.78
CA ALA A 46 -2.48 -31.75 -13.68
C ALA A 46 -3.93 -32.23 -13.38
N ALA A 47 -4.33 -32.32 -12.12
CA ALA A 47 -5.69 -32.69 -11.73
C ALA A 47 -6.72 -31.61 -12.16
N TYR A 48 -6.36 -30.33 -12.08
CA TYR A 48 -7.18 -29.22 -12.55
C TYR A 48 -7.34 -29.25 -14.08
N ALA A 49 -6.24 -29.42 -14.83
CA ALA A 49 -6.27 -29.54 -16.29
C ALA A 49 -7.11 -30.75 -16.78
N LEU A 50 -7.20 -31.81 -15.98
CA LEU A 50 -8.03 -32.99 -16.26
C LEU A 50 -9.49 -32.85 -15.79
N GLY A 51 -9.89 -31.67 -15.27
CA GLY A 51 -11.24 -31.40 -14.80
C GLY A 51 -11.66 -32.29 -13.64
N MET A 52 -10.75 -32.64 -12.74
CA MET A 52 -11.05 -33.50 -11.59
C MET A 52 -11.78 -32.78 -10.44
N PHE A 53 -11.85 -31.45 -10.47
CA PHE A 53 -12.46 -30.61 -9.43
C PHE A 53 -13.79 -29.96 -9.82
N GLN A 54 -14.36 -30.30 -10.98
CA GLN A 54 -15.68 -29.78 -11.36
C GLN A 54 -16.77 -30.50 -10.55
N SER A 55 -17.22 -29.87 -9.46
CA SER A 55 -18.44 -30.29 -8.77
C SER A 55 -19.64 -30.05 -9.67
N THR A 56 -20.44 -31.08 -9.89
CA THR A 56 -21.77 -30.93 -10.51
C THR A 56 -22.63 -30.08 -9.58
N ALA A 57 -22.86 -28.82 -9.97
CA ALA A 57 -23.74 -27.92 -9.23
C ALA A 57 -25.17 -28.47 -9.28
N GLN A 58 -25.67 -28.96 -8.14
CA GLN A 58 -27.08 -29.25 -7.95
C GLN A 58 -27.85 -27.92 -7.92
N ALA A 59 -28.83 -27.79 -8.81
CA ALA A 59 -29.72 -26.64 -8.89
C ALA A 59 -30.51 -26.45 -7.58
N ALA A 60 -30.18 -25.39 -6.85
CA ALA A 60 -30.96 -24.94 -5.70
C ALA A 60 -32.20 -24.16 -6.19
N GLN A 61 -33.38 -24.65 -5.80
CA GLN A 61 -34.68 -24.03 -6.03
C GLN A 61 -34.76 -22.68 -5.30
N SER A 62 -35.15 -21.63 -6.04
CA SER A 62 -35.42 -20.30 -5.51
C SER A 62 -36.78 -20.25 -4.79
N ASN A 63 -36.75 -19.95 -3.49
CA ASN A 63 -37.94 -19.53 -2.75
C ASN A 63 -38.08 -18.00 -2.82
N GLN A 64 -39.22 -17.53 -3.31
CA GLN A 64 -39.60 -16.12 -3.37
C GLN A 64 -39.84 -15.52 -1.96
N PRO A 65 -39.52 -14.24 -1.73
CA PRO A 65 -39.80 -13.55 -0.47
C PRO A 65 -41.20 -12.95 -0.41
N SER A 66 -41.80 -13.00 0.80
CA SER A 66 -43.09 -12.44 1.14
C SER A 66 -43.09 -10.90 1.17
N THR A 67 -44.15 -10.32 0.63
CA THR A 67 -44.48 -8.90 0.60
C THR A 67 -44.70 -8.30 2.00
N ARG A 68 -43.91 -7.28 2.36
CA ARG A 68 -44.20 -6.36 3.48
C ARG A 68 -44.67 -5.00 2.97
N ARG A 69 -45.70 -4.50 3.64
CA ARG A 69 -46.50 -3.29 3.36
C ARG A 69 -45.69 -2.01 3.67
N PRO A 70 -45.81 -0.92 2.88
CA PRO A 70 -45.02 0.29 3.09
C PRO A 70 -45.56 1.18 4.22
N GLN A 71 -44.65 1.71 5.05
CA GLN A 71 -44.90 2.82 5.97
C GLN A 71 -44.62 4.15 5.26
N GLN A 72 -45.49 5.14 5.50
CA GLN A 72 -45.39 6.52 5.00
C GLN A 72 -44.17 7.25 5.60
N PRO A 73 -43.39 7.99 4.79
CA PRO A 73 -42.37 8.89 5.31
C PRO A 73 -42.94 10.28 5.67
N SER A 74 -42.46 10.81 6.79
CA SER A 74 -42.67 12.18 7.27
C SER A 74 -41.91 13.22 6.45
N LYS A 75 -42.55 14.38 6.25
CA LYS A 75 -42.06 15.59 5.56
C LYS A 75 -40.65 16.05 6.02
N PRO A 76 -39.71 16.34 5.10
CA PRO A 76 -38.50 17.10 5.40
C PRO A 76 -38.73 18.62 5.31
N ALA A 77 -37.95 19.37 6.10
CA ALA A 77 -37.87 20.82 6.13
C ALA A 77 -37.15 21.39 4.88
N ALA A 78 -37.38 22.69 4.62
CA ALA A 78 -36.94 23.40 3.42
C ALA A 78 -35.39 23.49 3.28
N PRO A 79 -34.85 23.45 2.05
CA PRO A 79 -33.41 23.54 1.80
C PRO A 79 -32.88 24.99 1.88
N PRO A 80 -31.60 25.19 2.24
CA PRO A 80 -30.89 26.47 2.13
C PRO A 80 -30.64 26.89 0.67
N PRO A 81 -30.32 28.17 0.40
CA PRO A 81 -30.22 28.72 -0.95
C PRO A 81 -29.06 28.11 -1.76
N GLU A 82 -29.32 27.91 -3.06
CA GLU A 82 -28.44 27.32 -4.07
C GLU A 82 -27.07 28.01 -4.13
N VAL A 83 -26.02 27.25 -3.80
CA VAL A 83 -24.66 27.52 -4.25
C VAL A 83 -24.61 27.19 -5.74
N GLN A 84 -24.22 28.15 -6.58
CA GLN A 84 -23.98 27.92 -8.00
C GLN A 84 -22.95 26.80 -8.17
N THR A 85 -23.41 25.61 -8.53
CA THR A 85 -22.57 24.48 -8.90
C THR A 85 -21.78 24.86 -10.14
N ARG A 86 -20.44 24.85 -10.05
CA ARG A 86 -19.58 24.81 -11.24
C ARG A 86 -20.06 23.66 -12.15
N PRO A 87 -20.00 23.83 -13.48
CA PRO A 87 -20.30 22.73 -14.39
C PRO A 87 -19.38 21.56 -14.01
N LYS A 88 -19.99 20.39 -13.76
CA LYS A 88 -19.23 19.14 -13.65
C LYS A 88 -18.30 19.04 -14.87
N PRO A 89 -17.06 18.55 -14.70
CA PRO A 89 -16.26 18.12 -15.84
C PRO A 89 -17.15 17.24 -16.72
N ARG A 90 -17.12 17.45 -18.04
CA ARG A 90 -17.72 16.49 -18.96
C ARG A 90 -16.97 15.17 -18.75
N ILE A 91 -17.54 14.27 -17.97
CA ILE A 91 -17.35 12.85 -18.21
C ILE A 91 -17.98 12.64 -19.57
N ASP A 92 -17.17 12.29 -20.57
CA ASP A 92 -17.69 11.88 -21.86
C ASP A 92 -18.66 10.72 -21.58
N PRO A 93 -19.85 10.62 -22.20
CA PRO A 93 -20.75 9.48 -21.99
C PRO A 93 -20.14 8.10 -22.33
N LEU A 94 -18.87 8.07 -22.73
CA LEU A 94 -18.04 6.93 -23.13
C LEU A 94 -17.39 6.17 -21.96
N ASP A 95 -17.52 6.66 -20.71
CA ASP A 95 -16.87 6.04 -19.54
C ASP A 95 -17.86 5.52 -18.48
N ASP A 96 -18.85 4.70 -18.87
CA ASP A 96 -19.55 3.83 -17.89
C ASP A 96 -18.63 2.64 -17.54
N PRO A 97 -18.16 2.50 -16.30
CA PRO A 97 -17.28 1.40 -15.89
C PRO A 97 -17.88 -0.01 -16.12
N ALA A 98 -19.21 -0.11 -16.23
CA ALA A 98 -19.88 -1.36 -16.55
C ALA A 98 -19.83 -1.70 -18.05
N GLU A 99 -19.94 -0.72 -18.96
CA GLU A 99 -19.83 -0.93 -20.42
C GLU A 99 -18.37 -1.19 -20.85
N ILE A 100 -17.39 -0.57 -20.19
CA ILE A 100 -15.95 -0.77 -20.45
C ILE A 100 -15.53 -2.25 -20.23
N LYS A 101 -16.20 -2.96 -19.32
CA LYS A 101 -15.90 -4.39 -19.08
C LYS A 101 -16.37 -5.32 -20.19
N ASP A 102 -17.48 -5.00 -20.85
CA ASP A 102 -18.00 -5.81 -21.94
C ASP A 102 -17.20 -5.56 -23.23
N ASP A 103 -16.83 -4.30 -23.49
CA ASP A 103 -15.99 -3.90 -24.63
C ASP A 103 -14.63 -4.60 -24.68
N GLU A 104 -13.97 -4.71 -23.52
CA GLU A 104 -12.67 -5.33 -23.41
C GLU A 104 -12.70 -6.82 -23.83
N LEU A 105 -13.81 -7.52 -23.58
CA LEU A 105 -13.98 -8.91 -24.02
C LEU A 105 -13.91 -9.02 -25.55
N TYR A 106 -14.57 -8.12 -26.29
CA TYR A 106 -14.53 -8.14 -27.76
C TYR A 106 -13.12 -7.87 -28.27
N ILE A 107 -12.39 -6.93 -27.66
CA ILE A 107 -11.01 -6.59 -28.04
C ILE A 107 -10.07 -7.77 -27.77
N VAL A 108 -10.14 -8.37 -26.58
CA VAL A 108 -9.32 -9.52 -26.18
C VAL A 108 -9.59 -10.72 -27.10
N PHE A 109 -10.86 -11.08 -27.32
CA PHE A 109 -11.20 -12.20 -28.19
C PHE A 109 -10.87 -11.95 -29.66
N SER A 110 -10.97 -10.70 -30.13
CA SER A 110 -10.48 -10.30 -31.47
C SER A 110 -9.00 -10.59 -31.61
N ARG A 111 -8.19 -10.20 -30.61
CA ARG A 111 -6.74 -10.40 -30.61
C ARG A 111 -6.35 -11.88 -30.52
N LEU A 112 -7.05 -12.65 -29.68
CA LEU A 112 -6.87 -14.11 -29.57
C LEU A 112 -7.21 -14.84 -30.87
N ALA A 113 -8.21 -14.35 -31.62
CA ALA A 113 -8.57 -14.87 -32.93
C ALA A 113 -7.64 -14.37 -34.06
N GLY A 114 -6.66 -13.51 -33.75
CA GLY A 114 -5.69 -12.98 -34.70
C GLY A 114 -6.16 -11.74 -35.49
N PHE A 115 -7.32 -11.18 -35.17
CA PHE A 115 -7.86 -9.97 -35.80
C PHE A 115 -7.33 -8.72 -35.08
N LYS A 116 -6.15 -8.26 -35.48
CA LYS A 116 -5.39 -7.19 -34.81
C LYS A 116 -5.68 -5.77 -35.32
N THR A 117 -6.51 -5.62 -36.34
CA THR A 117 -6.88 -4.32 -36.91
C THR A 117 -8.39 -4.12 -36.82
N GLY A 118 -8.83 -2.86 -36.80
CA GLY A 118 -10.23 -2.49 -36.79
C GLY A 118 -10.98 -3.01 -38.00
N GLU A 119 -10.36 -3.00 -39.19
CA GLU A 119 -10.92 -3.62 -40.39
C GLU A 119 -11.12 -5.14 -40.23
N ALA A 120 -10.12 -5.84 -39.68
CA ALA A 120 -10.23 -7.28 -39.44
C ALA A 120 -11.29 -7.61 -38.39
N PHE A 121 -11.41 -6.78 -37.34
CA PHE A 121 -12.46 -6.88 -36.35
C PHE A 121 -13.85 -6.70 -36.98
N ARG A 122 -14.08 -5.61 -37.72
CA ARG A 122 -15.35 -5.38 -38.44
C ARG A 122 -15.76 -6.58 -39.30
N ALA A 123 -14.82 -7.14 -40.05
CA ALA A 123 -15.09 -8.27 -40.94
C ALA A 123 -15.38 -9.60 -40.21
N ASN A 124 -15.06 -9.70 -38.91
CA ASN A 124 -15.13 -10.97 -38.18
C ASN A 124 -15.85 -10.87 -36.82
N VAL A 125 -16.43 -9.72 -36.46
CA VAL A 125 -17.09 -9.50 -35.16
C VAL A 125 -18.20 -10.52 -34.90
N ASP A 126 -19.00 -10.88 -35.91
CA ASP A 126 -20.03 -11.91 -35.78
C ASP A 126 -19.47 -13.28 -35.38
N LYS A 127 -18.27 -13.62 -35.87
CA LYS A 127 -17.59 -14.87 -35.52
C LYS A 127 -17.08 -14.82 -34.09
N ILE A 128 -16.56 -13.68 -33.65
CA ILE A 128 -16.09 -13.46 -32.27
C ILE A 128 -17.28 -13.60 -31.31
N VAL A 129 -18.39 -12.92 -31.61
CA VAL A 129 -19.64 -12.97 -30.85
C VAL A 129 -20.13 -14.40 -30.72
N ALA A 130 -20.27 -15.11 -31.85
CA ALA A 130 -20.79 -16.47 -31.88
C ALA A 130 -19.87 -17.48 -31.18
N ALA A 131 -18.54 -17.37 -31.33
CA ALA A 131 -17.59 -18.30 -30.76
C ALA A 131 -17.47 -18.18 -29.23
N ASN A 132 -17.72 -16.99 -28.68
CA ASN A 132 -17.51 -16.70 -27.25
C ASN A 132 -18.82 -16.43 -26.49
N GLY A 133 -19.98 -16.52 -27.15
CA GLY A 133 -21.29 -16.33 -26.51
C GLY A 133 -21.53 -14.90 -26.03
N LEU A 134 -20.99 -13.90 -26.73
CA LEU A 134 -21.15 -12.49 -26.40
C LEU A 134 -22.49 -11.94 -26.93
N ALA A 135 -22.89 -10.77 -26.47
CA ALA A 135 -24.02 -10.05 -27.04
C ALA A 135 -23.67 -9.52 -28.45
N PRO A 136 -24.63 -9.47 -29.39
CA PRO A 136 -24.41 -8.77 -30.66
C PRO A 136 -24.24 -7.27 -30.43
N LEU A 137 -23.22 -6.68 -31.06
CA LEU A 137 -22.94 -5.25 -31.01
C LEU A 137 -23.77 -4.46 -32.03
N GLN A 138 -24.10 -3.20 -31.72
CA GLN A 138 -24.66 -2.29 -32.72
C GLN A 138 -23.56 -1.83 -33.70
N PRO A 139 -23.91 -1.42 -34.93
CA PRO A 139 -22.91 -0.94 -35.90
C PRO A 139 -22.00 0.16 -35.36
N ASP A 140 -22.54 1.11 -34.59
CA ASP A 140 -21.77 2.21 -34.02
C ASP A 140 -20.75 1.71 -32.98
N ASP A 141 -21.10 0.69 -32.18
CA ASP A 141 -20.17 0.04 -31.23
C ASP A 141 -19.07 -0.74 -31.96
N VAL A 142 -19.41 -1.41 -33.06
CA VAL A 142 -18.42 -2.11 -33.89
C VAL A 142 -17.40 -1.12 -34.45
N ASP A 143 -17.85 0.04 -34.94
CA ASP A 143 -16.96 1.07 -35.47
C ASP A 143 -16.09 1.71 -34.37
N ARG A 144 -16.67 1.97 -33.20
CA ARG A 144 -15.97 2.48 -32.02
C ARG A 144 -14.87 1.51 -31.56
N LEU A 145 -15.20 0.23 -31.39
CA LEU A 145 -14.24 -0.81 -30.98
C LEU A 145 -13.18 -1.08 -32.05
N ALA A 146 -13.55 -1.03 -33.33
CA ALA A 146 -12.59 -1.12 -34.43
C ALA A 146 -11.55 0.01 -34.36
N ALA A 147 -12.00 1.25 -34.13
CA ALA A 147 -11.11 2.39 -33.97
C ALA A 147 -10.21 2.26 -32.72
N GLU A 148 -10.74 1.71 -31.63
CA GLU A 148 -9.95 1.43 -30.42
C GLU A 148 -8.88 0.35 -30.65
N ILE A 149 -9.21 -0.72 -31.38
CA ILE A 149 -8.23 -1.76 -31.77
C ILE A 149 -7.10 -1.16 -32.60
N ASP A 150 -7.42 -0.36 -33.63
CA ASP A 150 -6.41 0.31 -34.45
C ASP A 150 -5.55 1.28 -33.62
N ARG A 151 -6.17 2.01 -32.66
CA ARG A 151 -5.45 2.89 -31.73
C ARG A 151 -4.48 2.11 -30.85
N ARG A 152 -4.90 0.98 -30.26
CA ARG A 152 -4.05 0.12 -29.43
C ARG A 152 -2.92 -0.53 -30.22
N ASP A 153 -3.18 -0.99 -31.44
CA ASP A 153 -2.15 -1.55 -32.33
C ASP A 153 -1.12 -0.47 -32.76
N LEU A 154 -1.58 0.73 -33.07
CA LEU A 154 -0.69 1.86 -33.37
C LEU A 154 0.16 2.22 -32.14
N ARG A 155 -0.43 2.34 -30.95
CA ARG A 155 0.28 2.59 -29.70
C ARG A 155 1.39 1.55 -29.48
N GLY A 156 1.10 0.26 -29.65
CA GLY A 156 2.12 -0.78 -29.49
C GLY A 156 3.26 -0.72 -30.53
N LYS A 157 3.02 -0.14 -31.70
CA LYS A 157 4.04 0.05 -32.75
C LYS A 157 4.86 1.32 -32.58
N THR A 158 4.29 2.38 -32.01
CA THR A 158 4.93 3.70 -31.92
C THR A 158 5.47 4.02 -30.54
N PHE A 159 5.01 3.34 -29.49
CA PHE A 159 5.45 3.59 -28.13
C PHE A 159 6.93 3.26 -27.97
N VAL A 160 7.68 4.21 -27.44
CA VAL A 160 9.08 4.04 -27.09
C VAL A 160 9.22 4.33 -25.61
N ARG A 161 9.44 3.28 -24.83
CA ARG A 161 9.74 3.39 -23.40
C ARG A 161 11.06 4.14 -23.21
N THR A 162 11.06 5.15 -22.35
CA THR A 162 12.29 5.82 -21.93
C THR A 162 12.99 5.03 -20.83
N PRO A 163 14.32 5.15 -20.69
CA PRO A 163 15.04 4.57 -19.55
C PRO A 163 14.46 5.03 -18.22
N GLY A 164 14.51 4.15 -17.23
CA GLY A 164 14.07 4.47 -15.88
C GLY A 164 15.03 5.44 -15.18
N VAL A 165 14.51 6.14 -14.19
CA VAL A 165 15.27 6.98 -13.27
C VAL A 165 14.91 6.54 -11.87
N ALA A 166 15.82 5.85 -11.20
CA ALA A 166 15.66 5.51 -9.79
C ALA A 166 15.74 6.78 -8.95
N ILE A 167 14.82 6.87 -7.99
CA ILE A 167 14.73 7.93 -7.01
C ILE A 167 15.33 7.37 -5.72
N VAL A 168 16.45 7.95 -5.31
CA VAL A 168 17.23 7.51 -4.15
C VAL A 168 17.21 8.61 -3.10
N ARG A 169 16.93 8.25 -1.85
CA ARG A 169 17.01 9.20 -0.74
C ARG A 169 18.41 9.78 -0.61
N MET A 170 18.52 11.09 -0.49
CA MET A 170 19.77 11.75 -0.10
C MET A 170 20.19 11.30 1.31
N GLN A 171 21.50 11.26 1.56
CA GLN A 171 22.06 10.95 2.88
C GLN A 171 21.74 12.07 3.89
N ARG A 172 21.52 11.71 5.15
CA ARG A 172 21.10 12.62 6.24
C ARG A 172 22.23 13.40 6.90
N PHE A 173 23.48 12.92 6.81
CA PHE A 173 24.59 13.42 7.62
C PHE A 173 24.70 14.97 7.70
N ASP A 174 24.46 15.69 6.60
CA ASP A 174 24.41 17.16 6.55
C ASP A 174 23.09 17.72 5.97
N LEU A 175 22.05 16.88 5.91
CA LEU A 175 20.78 17.21 5.25
C LEU A 175 19.71 17.55 6.27
N ASP A 176 19.29 18.81 6.22
CA ASP A 176 18.01 19.21 6.79
C ASP A 176 16.88 18.75 5.85
N VAL A 177 16.12 17.76 6.31
CA VAL A 177 15.03 17.16 5.52
C VAL A 177 13.82 18.07 5.41
N GLU A 178 13.73 19.17 6.14
CA GLU A 178 12.63 20.14 6.00
C GLU A 178 12.87 21.09 4.81
N VAL A 179 14.13 21.43 4.53
CA VAL A 179 14.48 22.46 3.53
C VAL A 179 15.39 21.97 2.40
N GLY A 180 16.05 20.82 2.55
CA GLY A 180 17.03 20.32 1.58
C GLY A 180 16.41 19.83 0.28
N GLY A 181 17.11 19.99 -0.83
CA GLY A 181 16.73 19.48 -2.16
C GLY A 181 15.53 20.16 -2.82
N THR A 182 15.44 20.04 -4.15
CA THR A 182 14.32 20.55 -4.96
C THR A 182 13.33 19.45 -5.37
N SER A 183 13.73 18.18 -5.20
CA SER A 183 12.87 17.00 -5.32
C SER A 183 12.81 16.25 -3.99
N TRP A 184 11.64 15.77 -3.60
CA TRP A 184 11.44 15.02 -2.35
C TRP A 184 10.23 14.08 -2.37
N LEU A 185 10.26 13.10 -1.47
CA LEU A 185 9.16 12.22 -1.12
C LEU A 185 8.41 12.78 0.11
N GLY A 186 7.10 12.54 0.18
CA GLY A 186 6.23 12.98 1.27
C GLY A 186 6.29 14.49 1.52
N GLY A 187 6.14 14.91 2.77
CA GLY A 187 6.17 16.30 3.20
C GLY A 187 5.07 17.16 2.58
N LEU A 188 5.20 18.48 2.78
CA LEU A 188 4.33 19.46 2.13
C LEU A 188 4.86 19.84 0.73
N PRO A 189 3.97 20.02 -0.26
CA PRO A 189 4.34 20.51 -1.60
C PRO A 189 4.54 22.03 -1.62
N THR A 190 5.07 22.57 -2.73
CA THR A 190 5.15 24.03 -2.98
C THR A 190 4.23 24.46 -4.12
N LEU A 191 2.91 24.37 -3.91
CA LEU A 191 1.86 24.58 -4.93
C LEU A 191 1.67 26.04 -5.39
N GLY A 192 2.14 27.02 -4.61
CA GLY A 192 1.89 28.44 -4.87
C GLY A 192 0.38 28.75 -4.82
N ASP A 193 -0.15 29.36 -5.88
CA ASP A 193 -1.59 29.66 -6.01
C ASP A 193 -2.43 28.46 -6.49
N THR A 194 -1.79 27.33 -6.80
CA THR A 194 -2.49 26.14 -7.29
C THR A 194 -3.34 25.53 -6.17
N PRO A 195 -4.65 25.30 -6.38
CA PRO A 195 -5.49 24.71 -5.36
C PRO A 195 -5.03 23.32 -4.94
N TRP A 196 -5.19 23.00 -3.66
CA TRP A 196 -4.91 21.66 -3.14
C TRP A 196 -5.79 20.59 -3.83
N PRO A 197 -5.21 19.48 -4.32
CA PRO A 197 -5.94 18.38 -4.94
C PRO A 197 -7.04 17.78 -4.07
N ARG A 198 -8.18 17.53 -4.70
CA ARG A 198 -9.32 16.86 -4.10
C ARG A 198 -9.81 15.73 -4.97
N ASP A 199 -10.32 14.69 -4.33
CA ASP A 199 -10.96 13.56 -5.00
C ASP A 199 -12.38 13.89 -5.47
N ASP A 200 -13.03 12.95 -6.15
CA ASP A 200 -14.40 13.13 -6.67
C ASP A 200 -15.46 13.36 -5.57
N LEU A 201 -15.15 12.99 -4.33
CA LEU A 201 -15.99 13.24 -3.16
C LEU A 201 -15.66 14.58 -2.48
N GLY A 202 -14.71 15.34 -3.03
CA GLY A 202 -14.26 16.63 -2.50
C GLY A 202 -13.30 16.51 -1.32
N ARG A 203 -12.80 15.32 -0.97
CA ARG A 203 -11.86 15.10 0.12
C ARG A 203 -10.46 15.56 -0.30
N ALA A 204 -9.74 16.23 0.59
CA ALA A 204 -8.35 16.62 0.34
C ALA A 204 -7.47 15.37 0.21
N MET A 205 -6.57 15.36 -0.79
CA MET A 205 -5.63 14.26 -1.02
C MET A 205 -4.31 14.48 -0.28
N HIS A 206 -3.59 13.40 0.03
CA HIS A 206 -2.27 13.43 0.64
C HIS A 206 -1.19 13.63 -0.41
N HIS A 207 -0.21 14.49 -0.12
CA HIS A 207 0.95 14.69 -0.97
C HIS A 207 1.93 13.52 -0.84
N MET A 208 2.40 13.02 -1.98
CA MET A 208 3.24 11.82 -2.09
C MET A 208 4.67 12.16 -2.51
N ALA A 209 4.86 13.05 -3.47
CA ALA A 209 6.18 13.45 -3.93
C ALA A 209 6.10 14.75 -4.74
N GLN A 210 7.16 15.54 -4.68
CA GLN A 210 7.40 16.64 -5.61
C GLN A 210 8.73 16.42 -6.31
N ILE A 211 8.73 16.45 -7.64
CA ILE A 211 9.91 16.20 -8.47
C ILE A 211 10.21 17.42 -9.34
N ASP A 212 11.37 18.04 -9.13
CA ASP A 212 11.92 19.09 -9.98
C ASP A 212 12.47 18.50 -11.29
N LEU A 213 11.72 18.75 -12.38
CA LEU A 213 12.03 18.22 -13.70
C LEU A 213 13.32 18.81 -14.29
N GLY A 214 13.78 19.97 -13.80
CA GLY A 214 15.05 20.56 -14.21
C GLY A 214 16.28 19.84 -13.63
N THR A 215 16.08 18.97 -12.64
CA THR A 215 17.15 18.17 -12.01
C THR A 215 17.17 16.72 -12.47
N VAL A 216 16.16 16.29 -13.22
CA VAL A 216 16.14 14.96 -13.84
C VAL A 216 17.12 14.95 -15.02
N PRO A 217 18.03 13.96 -15.16
CA PRO A 217 19.06 14.01 -16.19
C PRO A 217 18.53 14.06 -17.64
N ASP A 218 19.00 15.02 -18.44
CA ASP A 218 18.80 15.13 -19.89
C ASP A 218 19.71 14.09 -20.61
N PRO A 219 19.27 13.30 -21.62
CA PRO A 219 18.06 13.42 -22.46
C PRO A 219 16.95 12.40 -22.17
N LEU A 220 16.62 12.17 -20.89
CA LEU A 220 15.80 11.02 -20.51
C LEU A 220 14.31 11.29 -20.35
N LEU A 221 13.90 12.56 -20.35
CA LEU A 221 12.50 12.89 -20.26
C LEU A 221 11.78 12.47 -21.56
N PRO A 222 10.65 11.75 -21.48
CA PRO A 222 9.90 11.39 -22.67
C PRO A 222 9.44 12.63 -23.43
N LYS A 223 9.21 12.47 -24.73
CA LYS A 223 8.70 13.56 -25.56
C LYS A 223 7.36 14.05 -24.99
N GLY A 224 7.20 15.37 -24.90
CA GLY A 224 6.01 16.02 -24.31
C GLY A 224 6.17 16.42 -22.85
N MET A 225 7.09 15.75 -22.13
CA MET A 225 7.41 16.09 -20.75
C MET A 225 8.04 17.49 -20.64
N PRO A 226 7.61 18.34 -19.69
CA PRO A 226 8.29 19.60 -19.41
C PRO A 226 9.71 19.36 -18.91
N THR A 227 10.65 20.23 -19.31
CA THR A 227 12.06 20.15 -18.88
C THR A 227 12.40 21.08 -17.71
N THR A 228 11.41 21.85 -17.25
CA THR A 228 11.53 22.79 -16.13
C THR A 228 10.24 22.78 -15.31
N GLY A 229 10.32 23.29 -14.08
CA GLY A 229 9.23 23.24 -13.13
C GLY A 229 9.23 21.94 -12.33
N ALA A 230 8.14 21.66 -11.62
CA ALA A 230 7.99 20.46 -10.83
C ALA A 230 6.71 19.70 -11.15
N MET A 231 6.69 18.41 -10.84
CA MET A 231 5.47 17.62 -10.74
C MET A 231 5.20 17.24 -9.30
N ALA A 232 3.99 17.50 -8.83
CA ALA A 232 3.52 17.11 -7.52
C ALA A 232 2.47 16.00 -7.64
N PHE A 233 2.65 14.94 -6.86
CA PHE A 233 1.84 13.72 -6.89
C PHE A 233 1.04 13.61 -5.61
N PHE A 234 -0.24 13.25 -5.75
CA PHE A 234 -1.17 13.16 -4.64
C PHE A 234 -1.98 11.87 -4.74
N MET A 235 -2.41 11.35 -3.59
CA MET A 235 -3.40 10.28 -3.54
C MET A 235 -4.29 10.37 -2.31
N THR A 236 -5.48 9.78 -2.40
CA THR A 236 -6.29 9.49 -1.21
C THR A 236 -5.72 8.30 -0.46
N THR A 237 -5.41 8.44 0.83
CA THR A 237 -4.91 7.33 1.66
C THR A 237 -5.97 6.75 2.59
N ALA A 238 -7.11 7.45 2.77
CA ALA A 238 -8.20 7.01 3.62
C ALA A 238 -8.77 5.66 3.15
N SER A 239 -9.03 4.77 4.09
CA SER A 239 -9.50 3.39 3.84
C SER A 239 -11.00 3.30 3.51
N ASN A 240 -11.75 4.40 3.65
CA ASN A 240 -13.22 4.44 3.52
C ASN A 240 -13.74 4.91 2.15
N GLY A 241 -12.93 4.86 1.10
CA GLY A 241 -13.36 5.22 -0.26
C GLY A 241 -12.43 4.68 -1.34
N PRO A 242 -12.72 4.97 -2.62
CA PRO A 242 -11.84 4.58 -3.71
C PRO A 242 -10.49 5.26 -3.55
N ARG A 243 -9.42 4.55 -3.90
CA ARG A 243 -8.08 5.13 -4.00
C ARG A 243 -8.00 5.89 -5.31
N GLN A 244 -7.79 7.20 -5.24
CA GLN A 244 -7.61 8.07 -6.41
C GLN A 244 -6.25 8.76 -6.32
N GLY A 245 -5.64 8.96 -7.48
CA GLY A 245 -4.39 9.71 -7.64
C GLY A 245 -4.64 11.02 -8.38
N LYS A 246 -3.79 12.01 -8.16
CA LYS A 246 -3.77 13.24 -8.96
C LYS A 246 -2.34 13.73 -9.15
N VAL A 247 -2.07 14.25 -10.34
CA VAL A 247 -0.78 14.81 -10.71
C VAL A 247 -0.96 16.27 -11.11
N ILE A 248 -0.11 17.13 -10.58
CA ILE A 248 -0.08 18.56 -10.91
C ILE A 248 1.29 18.91 -11.47
N TYR A 249 1.31 19.55 -12.64
CA TYR A 249 2.48 20.24 -13.14
C TYR A 249 2.52 21.68 -12.61
N LEU A 250 3.66 22.07 -12.05
CA LEU A 250 3.97 23.38 -11.50
C LEU A 250 5.04 24.02 -12.39
N PRO A 251 4.71 24.99 -13.26
CA PRO A 251 5.68 25.63 -14.15
C PRO A 251 6.82 26.36 -13.43
N GLN A 252 6.60 26.72 -12.17
CA GLN A 252 7.57 27.34 -11.28
C GLN A 252 7.59 26.59 -9.96
N ILE A 253 8.78 26.38 -9.42
CA ILE A 253 8.95 25.75 -8.11
C ILE A 253 8.82 26.84 -7.06
N GLY A 254 7.81 26.71 -6.19
CA GLY A 254 7.65 27.61 -5.06
C GLY A 254 8.76 27.38 -4.02
N ASN A 255 9.09 28.44 -3.28
CA ASN A 255 10.08 28.40 -2.19
C ASN A 255 9.43 28.23 -0.80
N THR A 256 8.11 28.00 -0.75
CA THR A 256 7.35 27.95 0.50
C THR A 256 6.39 26.78 0.45
N ALA A 257 6.43 25.96 1.50
CA ALA A 257 5.50 24.87 1.70
C ALA A 257 4.06 25.40 1.72
N THR A 258 3.17 24.70 1.03
CA THR A 258 1.74 25.01 1.04
C THR A 258 1.11 24.35 2.24
N GLU A 259 0.52 25.16 3.12
CA GLU A 259 -0.22 24.65 4.29
C GLU A 259 -1.35 23.71 3.84
N PRO A 260 -1.52 22.55 4.51
CA PRO A 260 -2.57 21.62 4.16
C PRO A 260 -3.94 22.23 4.47
N PRO A 261 -4.99 21.86 3.71
CA PRO A 261 -6.36 22.22 4.05
C PRO A 261 -6.72 21.72 5.45
N LYS A 262 -7.51 22.50 6.20
CA LYS A 262 -7.97 22.12 7.56
C LYS A 262 -8.77 20.82 7.62
N ASP A 263 -9.32 20.40 6.49
CA ASP A 263 -10.09 19.17 6.33
C ASP A 263 -9.26 18.00 5.78
N LEU A 264 -7.94 18.14 5.66
CA LEU A 264 -7.05 17.02 5.40
C LEU A 264 -7.08 16.07 6.60
N VAL A 265 -7.50 14.83 6.36
CA VAL A 265 -7.56 13.79 7.38
C VAL A 265 -6.16 13.21 7.64
N PRO A 266 -5.93 12.58 8.80
CA PRO A 266 -4.70 11.82 9.04
C PRO A 266 -4.39 10.81 7.93
N ILE A 267 -3.10 10.51 7.73
CA ILE A 267 -2.69 9.47 6.78
C ILE A 267 -3.36 8.15 7.15
N TYR A 268 -3.86 7.43 6.15
CA TYR A 268 -4.58 6.16 6.31
C TYR A 268 -5.85 6.21 7.18
N ASP A 269 -6.51 7.37 7.33
CA ASP A 269 -7.72 7.49 8.13
C ASP A 269 -8.79 6.43 7.77
N GLY A 270 -9.52 5.98 8.79
CA GLY A 270 -10.60 5.00 8.71
C GLY A 270 -10.44 3.84 9.70
N PRO A 271 -11.21 2.75 9.54
CA PRO A 271 -11.31 1.70 10.55
C PRO A 271 -9.98 0.99 10.88
N GLU A 272 -9.10 0.86 9.90
CA GLU A 272 -7.82 0.14 10.00
C GLU A 272 -6.61 1.08 10.14
N TRP A 273 -6.81 2.36 10.49
CA TRP A 273 -5.73 3.35 10.52
C TRP A 273 -4.54 2.93 11.39
N GLY A 274 -4.83 2.31 12.54
CA GLY A 274 -3.82 1.86 13.51
C GLY A 274 -2.96 0.70 13.03
N TYR A 275 -3.34 0.03 11.94
CA TYR A 275 -2.47 -0.94 11.28
C TYR A 275 -1.29 -0.24 10.58
N TYR A 276 -1.54 0.93 9.99
CA TYR A 276 -0.56 1.67 9.18
C TYR A 276 0.24 2.71 9.99
N VAL A 277 -0.39 3.33 11.00
CA VAL A 277 0.21 4.38 11.82
C VAL A 277 0.28 3.94 13.27
N LYS A 278 1.35 3.25 13.64
CA LYS A 278 1.54 2.76 15.02
C LYS A 278 2.10 3.84 15.94
N GLY A 279 1.61 3.86 17.19
CA GLY A 279 2.20 4.68 18.27
C GLY A 279 1.71 6.11 18.30
N HIS A 280 0.65 6.39 17.54
CA HIS A 280 -0.10 7.63 17.62
C HIS A 280 -1.47 7.31 18.24
N ALA A 281 -2.06 8.29 18.91
CA ALA A 281 -3.49 8.37 19.16
C ALA A 281 -4.17 9.00 17.93
N ARG A 282 -5.49 8.90 17.81
CA ARG A 282 -6.16 9.34 16.58
C ARG A 282 -6.05 10.85 16.38
N GLU A 283 -6.05 11.60 17.48
CA GLU A 283 -5.93 13.05 17.51
C GLU A 283 -4.52 13.58 17.22
N ASN A 284 -3.48 12.73 17.23
CA ASN A 284 -2.09 13.13 16.96
C ASN A 284 -1.43 12.29 15.87
N ALA A 285 -2.22 11.54 15.12
CA ALA A 285 -1.77 10.89 13.90
C ALA A 285 -1.37 11.97 12.88
N PRO A 286 -0.23 11.81 12.19
CA PRO A 286 0.21 12.78 11.20
C PRO A 286 -0.77 12.86 10.03
N ASP A 287 -0.99 14.07 9.53
CA ASP A 287 -1.77 14.37 8.33
C ASP A 287 -0.92 14.38 7.06
N THR A 288 0.41 14.39 7.18
CA THR A 288 1.36 14.31 6.07
C THR A 288 2.37 13.18 6.25
N PHE A 289 2.86 12.64 5.13
CA PHE A 289 4.01 11.74 5.16
C PHE A 289 5.31 12.49 5.50
N PRO A 290 6.32 11.85 6.10
CA PRO A 290 7.63 12.47 6.32
C PRO A 290 8.25 12.98 5.02
N ARG A 291 8.91 14.13 5.08
CA ARG A 291 9.65 14.69 3.94
C ARG A 291 11.02 14.02 3.83
N TRP A 292 11.40 13.57 2.62
CA TRP A 292 12.78 13.13 2.37
C TRP A 292 13.30 13.60 1.00
N PRO A 293 14.35 14.43 0.94
CA PRO A 293 14.96 14.88 -0.31
C PRO A 293 15.61 13.75 -1.11
N VAL A 294 15.52 13.82 -2.44
CA VAL A 294 15.98 12.72 -3.30
C VAL A 294 16.98 13.17 -4.35
N GLU A 295 17.78 12.20 -4.80
CA GLU A 295 18.64 12.28 -5.97
C GLU A 295 18.24 11.21 -6.99
N PHE A 296 18.75 11.37 -8.22
CA PHE A 296 18.36 10.55 -9.36
C PHE A 296 19.52 9.68 -9.83
N VAL A 297 19.22 8.41 -10.08
CA VAL A 297 20.13 7.46 -10.71
C VAL A 297 19.52 7.01 -12.03
N LEU A 298 20.22 7.25 -13.13
CA LEU A 298 19.80 6.77 -14.44
C LEU A 298 19.92 5.24 -14.50
N LEU A 299 18.82 4.58 -14.87
CA LEU A 299 18.78 3.13 -15.03
C LEU A 299 19.00 2.74 -16.49
N PRO A 300 19.87 1.75 -16.78
CA PRO A 300 20.02 1.24 -18.13
C PRO A 300 18.72 0.60 -18.61
N LEU A 301 18.44 0.73 -19.90
CA LEU A 301 17.34 0.05 -20.58
C LEU A 301 17.88 -0.62 -21.85
N THR A 302 18.64 -1.69 -21.68
CA THR A 302 19.22 -2.46 -22.80
C THR A 302 18.17 -3.34 -23.47
N GLU A 303 17.24 -3.90 -22.69
CA GLU A 303 16.07 -4.62 -23.16
C GLU A 303 14.81 -3.90 -22.69
N GLN A 304 13.90 -3.56 -23.61
CA GLN A 304 12.70 -2.80 -23.26
C GLN A 304 11.80 -3.51 -22.23
N ASN A 305 11.89 -4.84 -22.11
CA ASN A 305 10.98 -5.66 -21.29
C ASN A 305 11.66 -6.34 -20.10
N ARG A 306 12.90 -5.96 -19.74
CA ARG A 306 13.63 -6.53 -18.61
C ARG A 306 14.43 -5.45 -17.88
N ASP A 307 14.50 -5.59 -16.57
CA ASP A 307 15.21 -4.67 -15.67
C ASP A 307 16.47 -5.30 -15.04
N ASP A 308 16.98 -6.40 -15.61
CA ASP A 308 18.14 -7.12 -15.03
C ASP A 308 19.36 -6.19 -14.90
N ASP A 309 19.62 -5.37 -15.91
CA ASP A 309 20.72 -4.40 -15.90
C ASP A 309 20.48 -3.26 -14.89
N ALA A 310 19.23 -2.87 -14.67
CA ALA A 310 18.89 -1.87 -13.67
C ALA A 310 19.11 -2.43 -12.25
N GLN A 311 18.76 -3.68 -12.02
CA GLN A 311 19.03 -4.38 -10.77
C GLN A 311 20.54 -4.52 -10.51
N GLU A 312 21.32 -4.88 -11.54
CA GLU A 312 22.77 -4.97 -11.45
C GLU A 312 23.41 -3.60 -11.12
N LEU A 313 23.04 -2.54 -11.85
CA LEU A 313 23.53 -1.20 -11.58
C LEU A 313 23.18 -0.72 -10.16
N MET A 314 21.93 -0.93 -9.73
CA MET A 314 21.51 -0.52 -8.38
C MET A 314 22.23 -1.31 -7.28
N ALA A 315 22.54 -2.58 -7.52
CA ALA A 315 23.37 -3.38 -6.62
C ALA A 315 24.84 -2.92 -6.59
N GLU A 316 25.38 -2.43 -7.70
CA GLU A 316 26.74 -1.86 -7.76
C GLU A 316 26.82 -0.51 -7.05
N LEU A 317 25.90 0.41 -7.34
CA LEU A 317 25.89 1.76 -6.77
C LEU A 317 25.51 1.78 -5.28
N LEU A 318 24.59 0.90 -4.87
CA LEU A 318 24.14 0.75 -3.50
C LEU A 318 24.38 -0.70 -3.03
N PRO A 319 25.61 -1.09 -2.71
CA PRO A 319 25.93 -2.49 -2.39
C PRO A 319 25.44 -2.95 -1.00
N PHE A 320 25.05 -2.01 -0.13
CA PHE A 320 24.72 -2.29 1.28
C PHE A 320 23.23 -2.28 1.60
N GLN A 321 22.36 -2.53 0.62
CA GLN A 321 20.89 -2.45 0.79
C GLN A 321 20.37 -3.34 1.94
N ALA A 322 19.52 -2.77 2.78
CA ALA A 322 18.87 -3.51 3.86
C ALA A 322 17.82 -4.50 3.31
N THR A 323 17.85 -5.73 3.83
CA THR A 323 16.84 -6.77 3.58
C THR A 323 15.73 -6.78 4.61
N GLU A 324 15.99 -6.19 5.78
CA GLU A 324 15.06 -6.11 6.90
C GLU A 324 14.69 -4.65 7.14
N ASP A 325 13.51 -4.43 7.71
CA ASP A 325 13.06 -3.08 8.06
C ASP A 325 13.95 -2.50 9.18
N LEU A 326 14.09 -1.17 9.21
CA LEU A 326 14.87 -0.46 10.21
C LEU A 326 14.30 -0.74 11.60
N SER A 327 15.13 -1.28 12.49
CA SER A 327 14.73 -1.70 13.82
C SER A 327 15.91 -1.66 14.79
N PRO A 328 15.73 -1.18 16.02
CA PRO A 328 16.72 -1.28 17.09
C PRO A 328 17.28 -2.71 17.28
N LYS A 329 16.44 -3.73 17.06
CA LYS A 329 16.84 -5.15 17.16
C LYS A 329 18.03 -5.48 16.24
N ASN A 330 18.16 -4.82 15.09
CA ASN A 330 19.22 -5.07 14.12
C ASN A 330 20.61 -4.67 14.68
N TYR A 331 20.63 -3.91 15.78
CA TYR A 331 21.84 -3.38 16.40
C TYR A 331 22.25 -4.07 17.70
N HIS A 332 21.51 -5.08 18.19
CA HIS A 332 21.75 -5.73 19.50
C HIS A 332 23.18 -6.25 19.73
N LYS A 333 23.91 -6.61 18.67
CA LYS A 333 25.33 -7.04 18.78
C LYS A 333 26.33 -5.88 18.68
N LYS A 334 25.98 -4.83 17.93
CA LYS A 334 26.92 -3.75 17.54
C LYS A 334 26.79 -2.53 18.44
N VAL A 335 25.58 -2.23 18.88
CA VAL A 335 25.22 -1.13 19.77
C VAL A 335 24.16 -1.65 20.77
N PRO A 336 24.54 -2.54 21.71
CA PRO A 336 23.59 -3.22 22.59
C PRO A 336 22.69 -2.27 23.39
N GLU A 337 23.22 -1.12 23.80
CA GLU A 337 22.51 -0.07 24.51
C GLU A 337 21.39 0.58 23.67
N PHE A 338 21.52 0.55 22.34
CA PHE A 338 20.51 1.09 21.42
C PHE A 338 19.45 0.06 21.03
N ALA A 339 19.68 -1.24 21.27
CA ALA A 339 18.72 -2.28 20.92
C ALA A 339 17.51 -2.38 21.88
N ARG A 340 17.43 -1.49 22.87
CA ARG A 340 16.29 -1.30 23.77
C ARG A 340 15.66 0.08 23.50
N ALA A 341 14.63 0.44 24.26
CA ALA A 341 14.10 1.80 24.26
C ALA A 341 15.24 2.79 24.53
N TYR A 342 15.46 3.72 23.60
CA TYR A 342 16.58 4.66 23.63
C TYR A 342 16.13 6.09 23.97
N PHE A 343 15.03 6.52 23.36
CA PHE A 343 14.42 7.84 23.59
C PHE A 343 13.10 7.72 24.33
N TRP A 344 12.76 8.76 25.10
CA TRP A 344 11.47 8.90 25.78
C TRP A 344 10.27 8.85 24.85
N ASP A 345 10.43 9.20 23.57
CA ASP A 345 9.41 9.02 22.53
C ASP A 345 8.87 7.58 22.47
N THR A 346 9.68 6.58 22.86
CA THR A 346 9.22 5.19 23.00
C THR A 346 8.08 5.08 24.02
N ALA A 347 8.24 5.73 25.17
CA ALA A 347 7.23 5.78 26.22
C ALA A 347 6.01 6.61 25.81
N HIS A 348 6.20 7.72 25.08
CA HIS A 348 5.11 8.51 24.51
C HIS A 348 4.26 7.66 23.55
N ARG A 349 4.88 6.93 22.62
CA ARG A 349 4.17 6.03 21.68
C ARG A 349 3.42 4.91 22.38
N PHE A 350 4.05 4.31 23.40
CA PHE A 350 3.38 3.31 24.23
C PHE A 350 2.16 3.91 24.95
N THR A 351 2.31 5.10 25.52
CA THR A 351 1.23 5.85 26.19
C THR A 351 0.07 6.11 25.25
N MET A 352 0.34 6.57 24.02
CA MET A 352 -0.71 6.80 23.02
C MET A 352 -1.48 5.52 22.72
N SER A 353 -0.78 4.40 22.66
CA SER A 353 -1.39 3.11 22.40
C SER A 353 -2.31 2.63 23.53
N ILE A 354 -1.93 2.80 24.79
CA ILE A 354 -2.82 2.45 25.92
C ILE A 354 -3.96 3.46 26.11
N ARG A 355 -3.79 4.72 25.68
CA ARG A 355 -4.89 5.69 25.60
C ARG A 355 -5.94 5.26 24.59
N LEU A 356 -5.53 4.82 23.40
CA LEU A 356 -6.46 4.25 22.42
C LEU A 356 -7.24 3.07 23.00
N ALA A 357 -6.58 2.19 23.76
CA ALA A 357 -7.25 1.06 24.39
C ALA A 357 -8.27 1.48 25.45
N ARG A 358 -8.01 2.59 26.16
CA ARG A 358 -8.97 3.19 27.09
C ARG A 358 -10.17 3.77 26.35
N ASP A 359 -9.94 4.46 25.23
CA ASP A 359 -11.01 5.05 24.44
C ASP A 359 -11.87 3.97 23.75
N ASP A 360 -11.27 2.81 23.44
CA ASP A 360 -11.93 1.66 22.81
C ASP A 360 -12.59 0.68 23.81
N ILE A 361 -12.61 0.95 25.14
CA ILE A 361 -13.15 0.00 26.16
C ILE A 361 -14.53 -0.54 25.80
N ILE A 362 -15.46 0.34 25.39
CA ILE A 362 -16.84 -0.06 25.06
C ILE A 362 -16.86 -1.04 23.88
N LYS A 363 -16.04 -0.77 22.86
CA LYS A 363 -15.91 -1.63 21.68
C LYS A 363 -15.24 -2.96 22.05
N THR A 364 -14.20 -2.94 22.86
CA THR A 364 -13.50 -4.13 23.37
C THR A 364 -14.43 -5.02 24.20
N VAL A 365 -15.26 -4.44 25.08
CA VAL A 365 -16.30 -5.16 25.85
C VAL A 365 -17.30 -5.82 24.90
N ALA A 366 -17.82 -5.09 23.91
CA ALA A 366 -18.77 -5.64 22.96
C ALA A 366 -18.20 -6.79 22.11
N GLN A 367 -16.94 -6.68 21.69
CA GLN A 367 -16.26 -7.75 20.95
C GLN A 367 -15.99 -8.97 21.84
N MET A 368 -15.63 -8.77 23.10
CA MET A 368 -15.41 -9.86 24.04
C MET A 368 -16.72 -10.58 24.41
N ASP A 369 -17.80 -9.84 24.64
CA ASP A 369 -19.14 -10.41 24.85
C ASP A 369 -19.60 -11.25 23.64
N LYS A 370 -19.32 -10.78 22.42
CA LYS A 370 -19.54 -11.58 21.20
C LYS A 370 -18.74 -12.88 21.21
N ARG A 371 -17.47 -12.86 21.61
CA ARG A 371 -16.61 -14.07 21.73
C ARG A 371 -17.15 -15.05 22.76
N VAL A 372 -17.60 -14.57 23.93
CA VAL A 372 -18.27 -15.42 24.94
C VAL A 372 -19.49 -16.10 24.35
N LYS A 373 -20.35 -15.37 23.63
CA LYS A 373 -21.53 -15.95 22.98
C LYS A 373 -21.19 -16.98 21.90
N GLN A 374 -20.08 -16.79 21.17
CA GLN A 374 -19.68 -17.64 20.06
C GLN A 374 -18.87 -18.88 20.47
N HIS A 375 -18.06 -18.77 21.53
CA HIS A 375 -17.07 -19.78 21.90
C HIS A 375 -17.16 -20.23 23.36
N GLY A 376 -18.12 -19.71 24.12
CA GLY A 376 -18.44 -20.13 25.49
C GLY A 376 -17.55 -19.51 26.57
N ASP A 377 -17.59 -20.15 27.74
CA ASP A 377 -17.07 -19.62 29.01
C ASP A 377 -15.55 -19.39 29.06
N VAL A 378 -14.80 -19.90 28.08
CA VAL A 378 -13.34 -19.69 27.99
C VAL A 378 -12.96 -18.21 27.90
N TYR A 379 -13.84 -17.37 27.36
CA TYR A 379 -13.65 -15.91 27.26
C TYR A 379 -14.27 -15.12 28.43
N GLN A 380 -15.06 -15.77 29.30
CA GLN A 380 -15.75 -15.10 30.40
C GLN A 380 -14.79 -14.40 31.38
N PRO A 381 -13.65 -14.99 31.78
CA PRO A 381 -12.72 -14.31 32.68
C PRO A 381 -12.17 -13.00 32.10
N ALA A 382 -11.94 -12.94 30.79
CA ALA A 382 -11.46 -11.73 30.13
C ALA A 382 -12.55 -10.65 30.07
N LEU A 383 -13.81 -11.03 29.83
CA LEU A 383 -14.96 -10.13 29.90
C LEU A 383 -15.16 -9.59 31.32
N ASP A 384 -15.00 -10.44 32.34
CA ASP A 384 -15.13 -10.03 33.74
C ASP A 384 -14.06 -8.99 34.11
N ILE A 385 -12.82 -9.15 33.66
CA ILE A 385 -11.76 -8.14 33.85
C ILE A 385 -12.17 -6.81 33.20
N LEU A 386 -12.64 -6.85 31.95
CA LEU A 386 -13.08 -5.65 31.23
C LEU A 386 -14.23 -4.91 31.92
N LEU A 387 -15.15 -5.63 32.57
CA LEU A 387 -16.30 -5.03 33.25
C LEU A 387 -15.93 -4.47 34.63
N HIS A 388 -15.03 -5.13 35.37
CA HIS A 388 -14.75 -4.78 36.77
C HIS A 388 -13.50 -3.92 36.97
N GLN A 389 -12.60 -3.82 35.98
CA GLN A 389 -11.32 -3.11 36.13
C GLN A 389 -11.18 -1.84 35.28
N GLN A 390 -12.27 -1.27 34.74
CA GLN A 390 -12.20 -0.08 33.87
C GLN A 390 -11.57 1.12 34.58
N ASP A 391 -11.97 1.38 35.83
CA ASP A 391 -11.43 2.49 36.63
C ASP A 391 -9.95 2.27 36.95
N ALA A 392 -9.56 1.04 37.30
CA ALA A 392 -8.18 0.68 37.58
C ALA A 392 -7.29 0.81 36.32
N PHE A 393 -7.78 0.37 35.17
CA PHE A 393 -7.08 0.54 33.90
C PHE A 393 -6.98 2.02 33.52
N SER A 394 -8.03 2.81 33.71
CA SER A 394 -8.01 4.25 33.41
C SER A 394 -7.01 4.99 34.29
N ALA A 395 -6.95 4.68 35.58
CA ALA A 395 -5.95 5.22 36.51
C ALA A 395 -4.52 4.83 36.10
N PHE A 396 -4.31 3.59 35.66
CA PHE A 396 -3.02 3.15 35.11
C PHE A 396 -2.63 3.95 33.85
N VAL A 397 -3.56 4.18 32.92
CA VAL A 397 -3.30 4.99 31.72
C VAL A 397 -2.93 6.42 32.09
N ASP A 398 -3.60 7.03 33.07
CA ASP A 398 -3.29 8.38 33.54
C ASP A 398 -1.90 8.44 34.19
N GLU A 399 -1.55 7.47 35.05
CA GLU A 399 -0.23 7.37 35.67
C GLU A 399 0.89 7.32 34.63
N VAL A 400 0.80 6.39 33.67
CA VAL A 400 1.80 6.23 32.61
C VAL A 400 1.84 7.46 31.72
N SER A 401 0.69 8.08 31.44
CA SER A 401 0.64 9.31 30.65
C SER A 401 1.37 10.45 31.33
N ILE A 402 1.13 10.67 32.63
CA ILE A 402 1.80 11.72 33.42
C ILE A 402 3.31 11.46 33.47
N TRP A 403 3.71 10.19 33.66
CA TRP A 403 5.11 9.78 33.68
C TRP A 403 5.84 10.03 32.35
N ALA A 404 5.20 9.75 31.21
CA ALA A 404 5.80 9.98 29.89
C ALA A 404 5.88 11.48 29.56
N VAL A 405 4.81 12.25 29.77
CA VAL A 405 4.77 13.68 29.39
C VAL A 405 5.62 14.59 30.26
N SER A 406 6.12 14.12 31.41
CA SER A 406 7.09 14.86 32.22
C SER A 406 8.51 14.84 31.64
N HIS A 407 8.72 14.19 30.49
CA HIS A 407 10.00 14.05 29.82
C HIS A 407 9.92 14.48 28.36
N GLU A 408 10.97 15.14 27.88
CA GLU A 408 11.09 15.53 26.48
C GLU A 408 11.24 14.29 25.58
N PRO A 409 10.49 14.15 24.47
CA PRO A 409 10.49 12.93 23.67
C PRO A 409 11.87 12.47 23.19
N TRP A 410 12.75 13.42 22.84
CA TRP A 410 14.07 13.11 22.27
C TRP A 410 15.19 13.01 23.31
N ASP A 411 14.88 13.15 24.60
CA ASP A 411 15.84 12.86 25.66
C ASP A 411 16.11 11.35 25.74
N ARG A 412 17.35 11.01 26.10
CA ARG A 412 17.77 9.61 26.28
C ARG A 412 17.17 9.05 27.58
N MET A 413 16.60 7.85 27.50
CA MET A 413 16.14 7.13 28.68
C MET A 413 17.32 6.57 29.47
N THR A 414 17.27 6.68 30.80
CA THR A 414 18.22 6.00 31.68
C THR A 414 17.86 4.52 31.83
N PRO A 415 18.77 3.65 32.30
CA PRO A 415 18.43 2.26 32.59
C PRO A 415 17.27 2.08 33.57
N ALA A 416 17.07 3.02 34.50
CA ALA A 416 15.96 3.02 35.43
C ALA A 416 14.63 3.30 34.70
N ASP A 417 14.62 4.28 33.79
CA ASP A 417 13.44 4.63 33.00
C ASP A 417 13.04 3.48 32.07
N ILE A 418 14.01 2.79 31.48
CA ILE A 418 13.74 1.61 30.63
C ILE A 418 13.12 0.48 31.47
N ALA A 419 13.62 0.24 32.68
CA ALA A 419 13.04 -0.77 33.58
C ALA A 419 11.64 -0.37 34.07
N GLU A 420 11.36 0.93 34.21
CA GLU A 420 10.02 1.46 34.48
C GLU A 420 9.07 1.20 33.31
N LEU A 421 9.50 1.55 32.08
CA LEU A 421 8.73 1.30 30.86
C LEU A 421 8.39 -0.19 30.70
N GLU A 422 9.37 -1.08 30.93
CA GLU A 422 9.16 -2.53 30.88
C GLU A 422 8.13 -3.00 31.90
N ARG A 423 8.10 -2.40 33.09
CA ARG A 423 7.11 -2.72 34.13
C ARG A 423 5.72 -2.24 33.76
N HIS A 424 5.59 -1.05 33.18
CA HIS A 424 4.31 -0.56 32.67
C HIS A 424 3.82 -1.42 31.50
N PHE A 425 4.71 -1.80 30.58
CA PHE A 425 4.34 -2.68 29.46
C PHE A 425 3.88 -4.07 29.95
N ALA A 426 4.50 -4.61 31.00
CA ALA A 426 4.10 -5.87 31.65
C ALA A 426 2.69 -5.82 32.26
N GLN A 427 2.08 -4.63 32.44
CA GLN A 427 0.69 -4.53 32.90
C GLN A 427 -0.32 -4.86 31.79
N VAL A 428 0.04 -4.68 30.51
CA VAL A 428 -0.86 -4.85 29.36
C VAL A 428 -0.48 -6.02 28.44
N ARG A 429 0.71 -6.59 28.58
CA ARG A 429 1.17 -7.76 27.82
C ARG A 429 1.86 -8.79 28.72
N ASP A 430 1.67 -10.07 28.38
CA ASP A 430 2.30 -11.15 29.10
C ASP A 430 3.82 -11.12 28.88
N ILE A 431 4.59 -11.17 29.97
CA ILE A 431 6.06 -11.19 29.92
C ILE A 431 6.56 -12.29 30.84
N GLY A 432 7.49 -13.13 30.35
CA GLY A 432 8.10 -14.18 31.16
C GLY A 432 7.13 -15.22 31.72
N GLY A 433 6.00 -15.45 31.04
CA GLY A 433 4.95 -16.37 31.48
C GLY A 433 4.00 -15.80 32.55
N GLN A 434 4.17 -14.55 32.96
CA GLN A 434 3.21 -13.85 33.82
C GLN A 434 2.10 -13.25 32.98
N THR A 435 0.84 -13.47 33.39
CA THR A 435 -0.32 -12.89 32.72
C THR A 435 -0.49 -11.43 33.12
N ALA A 436 -0.56 -10.54 32.13
CA ALA A 436 -0.79 -9.13 32.35
C ALA A 436 -2.21 -8.86 32.85
N PRO A 437 -2.40 -8.08 33.94
CA PRO A 437 -3.72 -7.80 34.51
C PRO A 437 -4.63 -7.03 33.54
N PHE A 438 -4.08 -6.16 32.70
CA PHE A 438 -4.84 -5.34 31.75
C PHE A 438 -4.78 -5.83 30.31
N LYS A 439 -4.24 -7.04 30.06
CA LYS A 439 -4.22 -7.63 28.72
C LYS A 439 -5.57 -7.62 27.99
N PRO A 440 -6.72 -7.91 28.64
CA PRO A 440 -8.01 -7.90 27.96
C PRO A 440 -8.39 -6.54 27.37
N PHE A 441 -7.98 -5.42 27.98
CA PHE A 441 -8.25 -4.07 27.48
C PHE A 441 -7.55 -3.79 26.16
N TYR A 442 -6.38 -4.39 25.98
CA TYR A 442 -5.51 -4.10 24.86
C TYR A 442 -5.90 -4.89 23.60
N GLN A 443 -6.33 -6.16 23.77
CA GLN A 443 -6.52 -7.19 22.74
C GLN A 443 -7.26 -6.81 21.43
N PHE A 444 -8.15 -5.81 21.45
CA PHE A 444 -8.96 -5.41 20.28
C PHE A 444 -8.74 -3.96 19.85
N THR A 445 -7.71 -3.33 20.40
CA THR A 445 -7.40 -1.92 20.15
C THR A 445 -6.69 -1.81 18.82
N GLN A 446 -7.21 -0.95 17.93
CA GLN A 446 -6.52 -0.63 16.68
C GLN A 446 -5.36 0.33 16.98
N GLY A 447 -4.16 0.04 16.46
CA GLY A 447 -2.96 0.84 16.78
C GLY A 447 -2.23 0.39 18.05
N GLU A 448 -2.55 -0.81 18.55
CA GLU A 448 -1.83 -1.40 19.67
C GLU A 448 -0.34 -1.67 19.34
N MET A 449 0.53 -1.39 20.31
CA MET A 449 1.93 -1.79 20.28
C MET A 449 2.04 -3.20 20.86
N LEU A 450 2.27 -4.19 20.00
CA LEU A 450 2.33 -5.59 20.43
C LEU A 450 3.56 -5.88 21.30
N THR A 451 4.64 -5.13 21.09
CA THR A 451 5.89 -5.25 21.85
C THR A 451 6.52 -3.87 22.07
N LEU A 452 7.36 -3.73 23.10
CA LEU A 452 8.23 -2.55 23.25
C LEU A 452 9.17 -2.36 22.06
N GLN A 453 9.52 -3.45 21.36
CA GLN A 453 10.33 -3.37 20.16
C GLN A 453 9.60 -2.64 19.03
N GLU A 454 8.28 -2.80 18.89
CA GLU A 454 7.50 -2.04 17.90
C GLU A 454 7.49 -0.54 18.22
N ALA A 455 7.32 -0.17 19.49
CA ALA A 455 7.39 1.22 19.92
C ALA A 455 8.78 1.81 19.65
N ALA A 456 9.84 1.09 20.02
CA ALA A 456 11.22 1.54 19.81
C ALA A 456 11.57 1.62 18.31
N THR A 457 11.01 0.74 17.48
CA THR A 457 11.13 0.83 16.02
C THR A 457 10.45 2.08 15.48
N ALA A 458 9.21 2.36 15.89
CA ALA A 458 8.50 3.58 15.47
C ALA A 458 9.26 4.85 15.92
N THR A 459 9.83 4.85 17.12
CA THR A 459 10.70 5.93 17.61
C THR A 459 11.95 6.11 16.77
N LEU A 460 12.61 5.02 16.38
CA LEU A 460 13.79 5.10 15.51
C LEU A 460 13.45 5.67 14.13
N VAL A 461 12.35 5.21 13.52
CA VAL A 461 11.89 5.73 12.21
C VAL A 461 11.55 7.22 12.31
N ALA A 462 10.92 7.66 13.40
CA ALA A 462 10.65 9.07 13.63
C ALA A 462 11.94 9.89 13.81
N ALA A 463 12.88 9.43 14.66
CA ALA A 463 14.18 10.08 14.83
C ALA A 463 14.99 10.16 13.51
N ALA A 464 14.84 9.16 12.63
CA ALA A 464 15.46 9.16 11.30
C ALA A 464 14.88 10.22 10.36
N ASN A 465 13.66 10.72 10.63
CA ASN A 465 12.94 11.74 9.84
C ASN A 465 12.93 13.13 10.49
N GLU A 466 13.50 13.28 11.70
CA GLU A 466 13.37 14.49 12.50
C GLU A 466 14.41 15.57 12.17
N SER A 467 14.44 16.69 12.89
CA SER A 467 15.46 17.72 12.73
C SER A 467 16.90 17.17 12.77
N PRO A 468 17.89 17.85 12.14
CA PRO A 468 19.29 17.44 12.17
C PRO A 468 19.84 17.21 13.58
N ASP A 469 19.38 17.99 14.57
CA ASP A 469 19.80 17.87 15.97
C ASP A 469 19.36 16.54 16.57
N VAL A 470 18.09 16.15 16.37
CA VAL A 470 17.57 14.85 16.84
C VAL A 470 18.28 13.70 16.11
N TYR A 471 18.42 13.78 14.79
CA TYR A 471 19.14 12.78 14.02
C TYR A 471 20.57 12.59 14.56
N ALA A 472 21.29 13.69 14.83
CA ALA A 472 22.66 13.66 15.34
C ALA A 472 22.81 12.96 16.71
N THR A 473 21.74 12.88 17.51
CA THR A 473 21.77 12.15 18.79
C THR A 473 21.79 10.63 18.64
N LEU A 474 21.43 10.10 17.45
CA LEU A 474 21.49 8.67 17.15
C LEU A 474 22.95 8.17 17.18
N PRO A 475 23.18 6.92 17.62
CA PRO A 475 24.50 6.32 17.55
C PRO A 475 25.08 6.35 16.13
N MET A 476 26.37 6.66 16.00
CA MET A 476 27.04 6.83 14.71
C MET A 476 26.81 5.64 13.76
N LYS A 477 26.88 4.41 14.29
CA LYS A 477 26.63 3.17 13.51
C LYS A 477 25.21 3.08 12.96
N VAL A 478 24.22 3.62 13.68
CA VAL A 478 22.82 3.65 13.25
C VAL A 478 22.65 4.65 12.11
N ARG A 479 23.20 5.87 12.27
CA ARG A 479 23.21 6.91 11.22
C ARG A 479 23.90 6.44 9.94
N GLU A 480 25.09 5.86 10.06
CA GLU A 480 25.80 5.26 8.92
C GLU A 480 24.94 4.22 8.20
N ASP A 481 24.23 3.36 8.93
CA ASP A 481 23.39 2.34 8.32
C ASP A 481 22.16 2.98 7.62
N ILE A 482 21.53 4.01 8.20
CA ILE A 482 20.47 4.80 7.54
C ILE A 482 21.00 5.40 6.22
N ASP A 483 22.16 6.03 6.27
CA ASP A 483 22.78 6.74 5.14
C ASP A 483 23.39 5.84 4.08
N THR A 484 23.50 4.53 4.31
CA THR A 484 24.11 3.58 3.36
C THR A 484 23.18 2.44 2.96
N LYS A 485 22.35 1.94 3.87
CA LYS A 485 21.55 0.72 3.67
C LYS A 485 20.09 0.98 3.42
N TYR A 486 19.56 2.09 3.92
CA TYR A 486 18.14 2.44 3.85
C TYR A 486 17.90 3.60 2.87
N ARG A 487 18.76 3.78 1.86
CA ARG A 487 18.60 4.83 0.85
C ARG A 487 17.50 4.57 -0.20
N ILE A 488 17.02 3.33 -0.28
CA ILE A 488 15.91 2.88 -1.13
C ILE A 488 14.87 2.14 -0.28
N ALA A 489 13.70 1.87 -0.85
CA ALA A 489 12.57 1.25 -0.14
C ALA A 489 12.91 -0.10 0.48
N SER A 490 13.51 -1.01 -0.29
CA SER A 490 14.07 -2.27 0.22
C SER A 490 15.05 -2.86 -0.78
N LYS A 491 15.80 -3.90 -0.41
CA LYS A 491 16.68 -4.61 -1.36
C LYS A 491 15.94 -4.99 -2.66
N GLY A 492 16.47 -4.54 -3.80
CA GLY A 492 15.90 -4.78 -5.13
C GLY A 492 14.59 -4.05 -5.44
N ARG A 493 14.16 -3.11 -4.58
CA ARG A 493 12.95 -2.29 -4.78
C ARG A 493 13.26 -0.82 -4.48
N TRP A 494 13.04 0.04 -5.47
CA TRP A 494 13.32 1.48 -5.38
C TRP A 494 12.16 2.28 -5.97
N HIS A 495 11.99 3.51 -5.49
CA HIS A 495 11.09 4.46 -6.13
C HIS A 495 11.68 4.86 -7.48
N GLN A 496 10.86 5.14 -8.49
CA GLN A 496 11.37 5.51 -9.81
C GLN A 496 10.42 6.39 -10.60
N MET A 497 10.96 7.13 -11.55
CA MET A 497 10.22 7.66 -12.70
C MET A 497 10.60 6.87 -13.95
N PHE A 498 9.67 6.74 -14.89
CA PHE A 498 9.89 6.11 -16.19
C PHE A 498 10.40 4.67 -16.12
N GLY A 499 10.85 4.12 -17.25
CA GLY A 499 11.29 2.73 -17.33
C GLY A 499 10.13 1.74 -17.23
N LEU A 500 10.47 0.51 -16.84
CA LEU A 500 9.51 -0.55 -16.60
C LEU A 500 9.10 -0.51 -15.12
N GLY A 501 7.79 -0.51 -14.85
CA GLY A 501 7.30 -0.59 -13.48
C GLY A 501 7.54 -1.98 -12.86
N SER A 502 7.51 -2.05 -11.54
CA SER A 502 7.46 -3.31 -10.82
C SER A 502 6.06 -3.91 -10.90
N GLU A 503 5.97 -5.13 -11.42
CA GLU A 503 4.70 -5.86 -11.50
C GLU A 503 4.53 -6.74 -10.26
N ILE A 504 3.49 -6.49 -9.48
CA ILE A 504 3.07 -7.35 -8.37
C ILE A 504 1.86 -8.19 -8.78
N GLN A 505 0.93 -7.59 -9.53
CA GLN A 505 -0.24 -8.26 -10.08
C GLN A 505 -0.32 -8.08 -11.61
N THR A 506 -1.00 -7.05 -12.10
CA THR A 506 -1.26 -6.83 -13.54
C THR A 506 -1.04 -5.40 -14.01
N ALA A 507 -0.77 -4.43 -13.12
CA ALA A 507 -0.71 -3.01 -13.47
C ALA A 507 0.28 -2.74 -14.60
N VAL A 508 1.47 -3.36 -14.58
CA VAL A 508 2.48 -3.17 -15.62
C VAL A 508 2.02 -3.76 -16.96
N SER A 509 1.43 -4.95 -16.97
CA SER A 509 0.87 -5.57 -18.17
C SER A 509 -0.32 -4.79 -18.75
N ASP A 510 -1.19 -4.27 -17.89
CA ASP A 510 -2.32 -3.41 -18.26
C ASP A 510 -1.84 -2.05 -18.84
N HIS A 511 -0.64 -1.61 -18.45
CA HIS A 511 -0.03 -0.33 -18.83
C HIS A 511 1.18 -0.47 -19.78
N THR A 512 1.26 -1.56 -20.55
CA THR A 512 2.41 -1.87 -21.42
C THR A 512 2.82 -0.77 -22.42
N HIS A 513 1.90 0.12 -22.77
CA HIS A 513 2.12 1.22 -23.73
C HIS A 513 1.89 2.60 -23.10
N HIS A 514 1.95 2.70 -21.78
CA HIS A 514 1.90 3.96 -21.03
C HIS A 514 3.29 4.27 -20.45
N HIS A 515 3.56 5.56 -20.23
CA HIS A 515 4.73 5.99 -19.49
C HIS A 515 4.45 5.91 -18.00
N LEU A 516 5.36 5.27 -17.26
CA LEU A 516 5.37 5.34 -15.80
C LEU A 516 5.86 6.73 -15.39
N LEU A 517 4.98 7.59 -14.86
CA LEU A 517 5.40 8.91 -14.36
C LEU A 517 6.10 8.79 -13.02
N LEU A 518 5.58 7.94 -12.13
CA LEU A 518 6.13 7.74 -10.80
C LEU A 518 5.71 6.37 -10.26
N GLN A 519 6.63 5.71 -9.56
CA GLN A 519 6.41 4.50 -8.80
C GLN A 519 6.91 4.67 -7.37
N LEU A 520 6.07 4.31 -6.40
CA LEU A 520 6.34 4.39 -4.97
C LEU A 520 6.10 3.03 -4.30
N HIS A 521 7.15 2.31 -3.94
CA HIS A 521 7.02 1.11 -3.10
C HIS A 521 6.60 1.44 -1.68
N SER A 522 6.12 0.42 -0.97
CA SER A 522 6.05 0.48 0.50
C SER A 522 7.45 0.75 1.04
N ASP A 523 7.55 1.76 1.90
CA ASP A 523 8.79 2.28 2.41
C ASP A 523 8.58 2.77 3.86
N GLN A 524 9.27 2.11 4.79
CA GLN A 524 9.13 2.38 6.21
C GLN A 524 9.56 3.81 6.58
N LEU A 525 10.62 4.35 5.97
CA LEU A 525 11.12 5.68 6.30
C LEU A 525 10.21 6.79 5.74
N ALA A 526 9.48 6.52 4.65
CA ALA A 526 8.43 7.41 4.12
C ALA A 526 7.04 7.17 4.73
N HIS A 527 6.92 6.23 5.69
CA HIS A 527 5.65 5.77 6.26
C HIS A 527 4.65 5.23 5.21
N TRP A 528 5.16 4.64 4.12
CA TRP A 528 4.36 4.07 3.05
C TRP A 528 4.14 2.58 3.21
N VAL A 529 2.88 2.16 3.23
CA VAL A 529 2.48 0.76 3.40
C VAL A 529 1.32 0.46 2.46
N TRP A 530 1.60 -0.29 1.40
CA TRP A 530 0.64 -0.62 0.35
C TRP A 530 0.31 -2.12 0.41
N GLY A 531 -0.65 -2.51 1.25
CA GLY A 531 -0.87 -3.95 1.52
C GLY A 531 0.38 -4.62 2.09
N ASP A 532 0.67 -5.86 1.69
CA ASP A 532 1.92 -6.55 2.07
C ASP A 532 3.09 -6.15 1.14
N LYS A 533 3.76 -5.05 1.49
CA LYS A 533 4.92 -4.49 0.78
C LYS A 533 4.68 -4.24 -0.72
N GLY A 534 3.53 -3.66 -1.04
CA GLY A 534 3.10 -3.34 -2.40
C GLY A 534 3.74 -2.09 -3.02
N VAL A 535 3.09 -1.57 -4.06
CA VAL A 535 3.54 -0.43 -4.88
C VAL A 535 2.37 0.44 -5.35
N VAL A 536 2.57 1.75 -5.38
CA VAL A 536 1.68 2.72 -6.05
C VAL A 536 2.37 3.17 -7.33
N GLN A 537 1.65 3.26 -8.44
CA GLN A 537 2.19 3.70 -9.73
C GLN A 537 1.25 4.71 -10.39
N PHE A 538 1.84 5.71 -11.06
CA PHE A 538 1.14 6.73 -11.84
C PHE A 538 1.53 6.56 -13.31
N TRP A 539 0.54 6.41 -14.17
CA TRP A 539 0.71 6.08 -15.58
C TRP A 539 0.04 7.12 -16.47
N ILE A 540 0.65 7.43 -17.61
CA ILE A 540 0.06 8.33 -18.61
C ILE A 540 0.22 7.77 -20.01
N THR A 541 -0.78 7.96 -20.87
CA THR A 541 -0.67 7.57 -22.28
C THR A 541 0.32 8.49 -23.00
N GLU A 542 0.94 8.01 -24.10
CA GLU A 542 1.79 8.86 -24.94
C GLU A 542 1.03 10.11 -25.45
N ASP A 543 -0.22 9.93 -25.87
CA ASP A 543 -1.06 11.00 -26.42
C ASP A 543 -1.31 12.10 -25.38
N ASP A 544 -1.67 11.70 -24.15
CA ASP A 544 -1.91 12.61 -23.04
C ASP A 544 -0.64 13.28 -22.54
N LEU A 545 0.50 12.57 -22.55
CA LEU A 545 1.79 13.15 -22.20
C LEU A 545 2.21 14.23 -23.21
N LEU A 546 2.03 13.98 -24.50
CA LEU A 546 2.29 14.96 -25.56
C LEU A 546 1.36 16.18 -25.44
N ALA A 547 0.11 15.96 -25.03
CA ALA A 547 -0.86 17.01 -24.77
C ALA A 547 -0.68 17.69 -23.39
N GLN A 548 0.21 17.18 -22.54
CA GLN A 548 0.38 17.59 -21.15
C GLN A 548 -0.94 17.56 -20.34
N ASN A 549 -1.75 16.54 -20.59
CA ASN A 549 -3.04 16.30 -19.95
C ASN A 549 -2.86 15.51 -18.65
N TRP A 550 -2.40 16.17 -17.60
CA TRP A 550 -2.11 15.53 -16.30
C TRP A 550 -3.34 15.01 -15.54
N ASP A 551 -4.54 15.47 -15.91
CA ASP A 551 -5.80 14.97 -15.34
C ASP A 551 -6.15 13.55 -15.88
N ALA A 552 -5.50 13.09 -16.97
CA ALA A 552 -5.68 11.74 -17.52
C ALA A 552 -4.69 10.70 -16.97
N VAL A 553 -3.93 11.05 -15.93
CA VAL A 553 -3.03 10.10 -15.26
C VAL A 553 -3.85 9.05 -14.53
N ASP A 554 -3.59 7.77 -14.82
CA ASP A 554 -4.14 6.64 -14.08
C ASP A 554 -3.23 6.28 -12.90
N MET A 555 -3.82 5.95 -11.75
CA MET A 555 -3.08 5.52 -10.56
C MET A 555 -3.48 4.10 -10.19
N THR A 556 -2.49 3.21 -10.16
CA THR A 556 -2.67 1.84 -9.68
C THR A 556 -2.05 1.67 -8.29
N VAL A 557 -2.63 0.79 -7.49
CA VAL A 557 -2.02 0.33 -6.23
C VAL A 557 -2.09 -1.18 -6.18
N GLU A 558 -0.93 -1.83 -6.15
CA GLU A 558 -0.82 -3.29 -6.09
C GLU A 558 -0.19 -3.71 -4.78
N GLY A 559 -0.65 -4.82 -4.23
CA GLY A 559 -0.08 -5.44 -3.04
C GLY A 559 -0.86 -6.71 -2.73
N TYR A 560 -0.23 -7.66 -2.05
CA TYR A 560 -0.97 -8.81 -1.54
C TYR A 560 -1.82 -8.33 -0.35
N SER A 561 -3.12 -8.57 -0.39
CA SER A 561 -3.97 -8.44 0.78
C SER A 561 -3.79 -9.69 1.65
N HIS A 562 -3.62 -9.48 2.96
CA HIS A 562 -4.08 -10.48 3.91
C HIS A 562 -5.61 -10.45 3.86
N GLU A 563 -6.23 -11.15 2.92
CA GLU A 563 -7.60 -11.61 3.18
C GLU A 563 -7.51 -12.46 4.44
N HIS A 564 -8.00 -11.91 5.55
CA HIS A 564 -8.08 -12.62 6.81
C HIS A 564 -8.89 -13.90 6.60
N GLU A 565 -8.20 -15.06 6.62
CA GLU A 565 -8.82 -16.37 6.82
C GLU A 565 -9.57 -16.46 8.15
#